data_AF-X0UU47-F1
#
_entry.id   AF-X0UU47-F1
#
_cell.length_a   1.000
_cell.length_b   1.000
_cell.length_c   1.000
_cell.angle_alpha   90.00
_cell.angle_beta   90.00
_cell.angle_gamma   90.00
#
_symmetry.space_group_name_H-M   'P 1'
#
loop_
_entity.id
_entity.type
_entity.pdbx_description
1 polymer ?
#
loop_
_entity_poly.entity_id
_entity_poly.type
_entity_poly.pdbx_seq_one_letter_code
_entity_poly.pdbx_strand_id
1 'polypeptide(L)'
;GQVTDLGRIDILLIPVGGYYTIDATAATEVCNQLTPRVIIPMHYKTDKCAYPIAGVDEFLEGKKGVSRLDTSQVEFKPGELPASTQVIVLKPAL
;
A
#
# COMPACT_ATOMS: atom_id res chain seq x y z
N GLY A 1 -21.39 6.70 -7.01
CA GLY A 1 -20.81 5.34 -7.12
C GLY A 1 -19.78 5.20 -6.03
N GLN A 2 -19.41 3.99 -5.63
CA GLN A 2 -18.65 3.74 -4.38
C GLN A 2 -17.39 4.62 -4.21
N VAL A 3 -16.65 4.93 -5.29
CA VAL A 3 -15.49 5.83 -5.27
C VAL A 3 -15.86 7.29 -4.94
N THR A 4 -16.99 7.78 -5.44
CA THR A 4 -17.48 9.16 -5.17
C THR A 4 -17.80 9.37 -3.70
N ASP A 5 -18.30 8.33 -3.03
CA ASP A 5 -18.72 8.39 -1.63
C ASP A 5 -17.54 8.39 -0.66
N LEU A 6 -16.37 7.90 -1.10
CA LEU A 6 -15.12 7.88 -0.32
C LEU A 6 -14.44 9.26 -0.28
N GLY A 7 -14.75 10.13 -1.23
CA GLY A 7 -14.08 11.43 -1.37
C GLY A 7 -12.60 11.30 -1.71
N ARG A 8 -11.83 12.35 -1.40
CA ARG A 8 -10.38 12.38 -1.66
C ARG A 8 -9.65 11.52 -0.62
N ILE A 9 -8.92 10.51 -1.11
CA ILE A 9 -8.06 9.67 -0.28
C ILE A 9 -6.63 10.21 -0.33
N ASP A 10 -6.13 10.77 0.77
CA ASP A 10 -4.74 11.21 0.84
C ASP A 10 -3.78 10.05 1.15
N ILE A 11 -4.18 9.12 2.03
CA ILE A 11 -3.38 7.96 2.45
C ILE A 11 -4.24 6.69 2.30
N LEU A 12 -3.75 5.71 1.56
CA LEU A 12 -4.40 4.43 1.31
C LEU A 12 -3.60 3.29 1.93
N LEU A 13 -4.21 2.55 2.85
CA LEU A 13 -3.71 1.25 3.30
C LEU A 13 -4.41 0.17 2.47
N ILE A 14 -3.66 -0.70 1.81
CA ILE A 14 -4.24 -1.66 0.84
C ILE A 14 -3.65 -3.06 0.98
N PRO A 15 -4.48 -4.11 1.12
CA PRO A 15 -3.98 -5.48 1.15
C PRO A 15 -3.55 -5.93 -0.26
N VAL A 16 -2.49 -6.74 -0.35
CA VAL A 16 -1.91 -7.16 -1.65
C VAL A 16 -1.56 -8.66 -1.73
N GLY A 17 -1.93 -9.45 -0.73
CA GLY A 17 -1.48 -10.84 -0.58
C GLY A 17 -2.18 -11.89 -1.46
N GLY A 18 -3.24 -11.52 -2.19
CA GLY A 18 -3.84 -12.31 -3.28
C GLY A 18 -4.61 -13.59 -2.94
N TYR A 19 -4.49 -14.14 -1.72
CA TYR A 19 -5.22 -15.36 -1.34
C TYR A 19 -6.51 -15.06 -0.54
N TYR A 20 -6.36 -14.39 0.61
CA TYR A 20 -7.50 -14.01 1.47
C TYR A 20 -8.03 -12.60 1.16
N THR A 21 -7.29 -11.84 0.37
CA THR A 21 -7.57 -10.46 -0.01
C THR A 21 -7.33 -10.30 -1.52
N ILE A 22 -7.55 -9.09 -2.05
CA ILE A 22 -7.16 -8.75 -3.41
C ILE A 22 -5.65 -8.98 -3.64
N ASP A 23 -5.32 -9.26 -4.90
CA ASP A 23 -3.96 -9.45 -5.38
C ASP A 23 -3.29 -8.13 -5.81
N ALA A 24 -2.05 -8.22 -6.27
CA ALA A 24 -1.26 -7.08 -6.75
C ALA A 24 -1.91 -6.32 -7.92
N THR A 25 -2.56 -7.03 -8.84
CA THR A 25 -3.21 -6.45 -10.02
C THR A 25 -4.45 -5.65 -9.61
N ALA A 26 -5.37 -6.28 -8.88
CA ALA A 26 -6.57 -5.63 -8.38
C ALA A 26 -6.23 -4.47 -7.43
N ALA A 27 -5.21 -4.62 -6.56
CA ALA A 27 -4.74 -3.53 -5.71
C ALA A 27 -4.19 -2.35 -6.52
N THR A 28 -3.51 -2.62 -7.64
CA THR A 28 -3.02 -1.57 -8.54
C THR A 28 -4.16 -0.82 -9.21
N GLU A 29 -5.21 -1.51 -9.65
CA GLU A 29 -6.41 -0.88 -10.20
C GLU A 29 -7.08 0.05 -9.19
N VAL A 30 -7.24 -0.39 -7.93
CA VAL A 30 -7.77 0.43 -6.85
C VAL A 30 -6.91 1.66 -6.61
N CYS A 31 -5.58 1.51 -6.57
CA CYS A 31 -4.67 2.64 -6.41
C CYS A 31 -4.80 3.66 -7.56
N ASN A 32 -4.99 3.18 -8.80
CA ASN A 32 -5.16 4.03 -9.97
C ASN A 32 -6.51 4.77 -9.96
N GLN A 33 -7.58 4.14 -9.46
CA GLN A 33 -8.90 4.75 -9.35
C GLN A 33 -8.96 5.81 -8.24
N LEU A 34 -8.28 5.58 -7.12
CA LEU A 34 -8.31 6.47 -5.96
C LEU A 34 -7.24 7.57 -6.00
N THR A 35 -6.17 7.37 -6.78
CA THR A 35 -5.05 8.31 -6.93
C THR A 35 -4.51 8.90 -5.60
N PRO A 36 -4.22 8.06 -4.59
CA PRO A 36 -3.79 8.55 -3.28
C PRO A 36 -2.39 9.18 -3.33
N ARG A 37 -2.10 10.06 -2.37
CA ARG A 37 -0.76 10.65 -2.23
C ARG A 37 0.23 9.67 -1.60
N VAL A 38 -0.25 8.82 -0.69
CA VAL A 38 0.54 7.77 -0.04
C VAL A 38 -0.18 6.44 -0.13
N ILE A 39 0.55 5.39 -0.48
CA ILE A 39 0.09 4.00 -0.48
C ILE A 39 0.94 3.21 0.50
N ILE A 40 0.30 2.48 1.41
CA ILE A 40 0.95 1.57 2.35
C ILE A 40 0.39 0.16 2.06
N PRO A 41 1.15 -0.71 1.36
CA PRO A 41 0.71 -2.09 1.18
C PRO A 41 0.70 -2.82 2.52
N MET A 42 -0.24 -3.74 2.70
CA MET A 42 -0.38 -4.60 3.89
C MET A 42 -0.85 -6.00 3.50
N HIS A 43 -1.04 -6.90 4.49
CA HIS A 43 -1.51 -8.28 4.29
C HIS A 43 -0.75 -9.06 3.20
N TYR A 44 0.58 -8.97 3.17
CA TYR A 44 1.46 -9.73 2.29
C TYR A 44 2.41 -10.63 3.10
N LYS A 45 3.12 -11.53 2.42
CA LYS A 45 4.08 -12.46 3.01
C LYS A 45 5.23 -11.74 3.69
N THR A 46 5.50 -12.10 4.93
CA THR A 46 6.65 -11.64 5.72
C THR A 46 7.30 -12.84 6.40
N ASP A 47 8.51 -12.65 6.95
CA ASP A 47 9.22 -13.71 7.69
C ASP A 47 8.42 -14.26 8.88
N LYS A 48 7.49 -13.46 9.42
CA LYS A 48 6.60 -13.84 10.52
C LYS A 48 5.29 -14.49 10.07
N CYS A 49 5.04 -14.60 8.77
CA CYS A 49 3.76 -15.06 8.23
C CYS A 49 3.91 -16.40 7.51
N ALA A 50 3.34 -17.48 8.05
CA ALA A 50 3.40 -18.80 7.45
C ALA A 50 2.34 -19.05 6.34
N TYR A 51 1.39 -18.13 6.15
CA TYR A 51 0.31 -18.30 5.16
C TYR A 51 0.83 -18.34 3.71
N PRO A 52 0.12 -19.04 2.80
CA PRO A 52 0.46 -19.11 1.38
C PRO A 52 -0.04 -17.86 0.62
N ILE A 53 0.43 -16.69 1.02
CA ILE A 53 0.13 -15.39 0.39
C ILE A 53 1.34 -14.86 -0.38
N ALA A 54 1.11 -13.97 -1.35
CA ALA A 54 2.16 -13.31 -2.12
C ALA A 54 3.00 -12.33 -1.28
N GLY A 55 4.26 -12.14 -1.67
CA GLY A 55 5.12 -11.10 -1.10
C GLY A 55 4.76 -9.70 -1.62
N VAL A 56 5.29 -8.66 -0.97
CA VAL A 56 5.02 -7.27 -1.40
C VAL A 56 5.64 -6.95 -2.77
N ASP A 57 6.68 -7.67 -3.18
CA ASP A 57 7.46 -7.34 -4.37
C ASP A 57 6.64 -7.44 -5.66
N GLU A 58 5.69 -8.38 -5.75
CA GLU A 58 4.75 -8.48 -6.87
C GLU A 58 3.90 -7.21 -7.01
N PHE A 59 3.46 -6.62 -5.88
CA PHE A 59 2.77 -5.33 -5.91
C PHE A 59 3.70 -4.18 -6.28
N LEU A 60 4.99 -4.23 -5.95
CA LEU A 60 5.90 -3.11 -6.20
C LEU A 60 6.45 -3.08 -7.63
N GLU A 61 6.27 -4.15 -8.39
CA GLU A 61 6.78 -4.26 -9.76
C GLU A 61 6.28 -3.11 -10.64
N GLY A 62 7.21 -2.44 -11.33
CA GLY A 62 6.91 -1.30 -12.21
C GLY A 62 6.47 0.00 -11.51
N LYS A 63 6.29 0.00 -10.19
CA LYS A 63 5.90 1.23 -9.45
C LYS A 63 7.09 2.17 -9.25
N LYS A 64 6.81 3.46 -9.32
CA LYS A 64 7.76 4.55 -9.02
C LYS A 64 7.49 5.10 -7.62
N GLY A 65 8.46 5.79 -7.03
CA GLY A 65 8.30 6.40 -5.70
C GLY A 65 8.14 5.39 -4.58
N VAL A 66 8.82 4.24 -4.69
CA VAL A 66 8.80 3.19 -3.66
C VAL A 66 9.88 3.50 -2.61
N SER A 67 9.47 3.62 -1.35
CA SER A 67 10.36 3.76 -0.20
C SER A 67 10.14 2.59 0.75
N ARG A 68 11.19 1.85 1.08
CA ARG A 68 11.17 0.82 2.12
C ARG A 68 11.77 1.42 3.39
N LEU A 69 10.96 1.57 4.43
CA LEU A 69 11.40 2.15 5.69
C LEU A 69 11.80 1.05 6.68
N ASP A 70 12.88 1.27 7.42
CA ASP A 70 13.32 0.36 8.49
C ASP A 70 12.59 0.66 9.82
N THR A 71 11.27 0.72 9.75
CA THR A 71 10.38 1.02 10.89
C THR A 71 9.00 0.41 10.64
N SER A 72 8.26 0.16 11.71
CA SER A 72 6.87 -0.29 11.67
C SER A 72 5.84 0.83 11.68
N GLN A 73 6.29 2.08 11.68
CA GLN A 73 5.43 3.25 11.76
C GLN A 73 5.94 4.39 10.89
N VAL A 74 5.01 5.23 10.44
CA VAL A 74 5.27 6.48 9.74
C VAL A 74 4.25 7.51 10.23
N GLU A 75 4.69 8.76 10.41
CA GLU A 75 3.86 9.87 10.81
C GLU A 75 3.68 10.84 9.63
N PHE A 76 2.47 11.37 9.48
CA PHE A 76 2.17 12.39 8.46
C PHE A 76 1.57 13.61 9.14
N LYS A 77 2.03 14.79 8.73
CA LYS A 77 1.46 16.07 9.16
C LYS A 77 0.68 16.73 8.02
N PRO A 78 -0.38 17.49 8.35
CA PRO A 78 -1.06 18.32 7.36
C PRO A 78 -0.05 19.21 6.61
N GLY A 79 -0.13 19.22 5.28
CA GLY A 79 0.77 20.01 4.42
C GLY A 79 2.09 19.33 4.02
N GLU A 80 2.48 18.23 4.68
CA GLU A 80 3.76 17.53 4.42
C GLU A 80 3.63 16.28 3.54
N LEU A 81 2.42 15.98 3.07
CA LEU A 81 2.20 14.86 2.15
C LEU A 81 2.94 15.09 0.81
N PRO A 82 3.37 14.01 0.12
CA PRO A 82 4.17 14.11 -1.10
C PRO A 82 3.35 14.63 -2.29
N ALA A 83 3.98 15.41 -3.17
CA ALA A 83 3.32 16.02 -4.34
C ALA A 83 2.87 14.99 -5.40
N SER A 84 3.58 13.86 -5.48
CA SER A 84 3.23 12.70 -6.30
C SER A 84 3.04 11.47 -5.42
N THR A 85 2.29 10.48 -5.90
CA THR A 85 2.05 9.21 -5.18
C THR A 85 3.37 8.56 -4.76
N GLN A 86 3.49 8.25 -3.47
CA GLN A 86 4.58 7.46 -2.91
C GLN A 86 4.05 6.15 -2.35
N VAL A 87 4.77 5.06 -2.59
CA VAL A 87 4.51 3.76 -1.96
C VAL A 87 5.48 3.59 -0.80
N ILE A 88 4.96 3.47 0.42
CA ILE A 88 5.76 3.33 1.64
C ILE A 88 5.57 1.92 2.19
N VAL A 89 6.63 1.13 2.16
CA VAL A 89 6.65 -0.24 2.71
C VAL A 89 7.22 -0.18 4.12
N LEU A 90 6.42 -0.61 5.09
CA LEU A 90 6.81 -0.68 6.50
C LEU A 90 7.23 -2.10 6.87
N LYS A 91 8.06 -2.23 7.91
CA LYS A 91 8.36 -3.53 8.53
C LYS A 91 7.27 -3.92 9.53
N PRO A 92 7.00 -5.21 9.74
CA PRO A 92 6.16 -5.64 10.85
C PRO A 92 6.70 -5.15 12.19
N ALA A 93 5.83 -4.76 13.11
CA ALA A 93 6.23 -4.50 14.49
C ALA A 93 6.79 -5.78 15.15
N LEU A 94 7.64 -5.62 16.18
CA LEU A 94 8.23 -6.72 16.93
C LEU A 94 7.17 -7.47 17.73
#